data_AF-A0A0R3R6P3-F1
#
_entry.id   AF-A0A0R3R6P3-F1
#
_cell.length_a   1.000
_cell.length_b   1.000
_cell.length_c   1.000
_cell.angle_alpha   90.00
_cell.angle_beta   90.00
_cell.angle_gamma   90.00
#
_symmetry.space_group_name_H-M   'P 1'
#
loop_
_entity.id
_entity.type
_entity.pdbx_description
1 polymer ?
#
loop_
_entity_poly.entity_id
_entity_poly.type
_entity_poly.pdbx_seq_one_letter_code
_entity_poly.pdbx_strand_id
1 'polypeptide(L)'
;MAKWACHFDDDNYVNIAELVRVLKKLDPKRDWYLGRPSTVGPVGIDSIPEKPTFWFATGGAGFCLSKSLLAKMSSYVRNGGFEELGELLRLPDDVSLGYLIG
;
A
#
# COMPACT_ATOMS: atom_id res chain seq x y z
N MET A 1 16.68 -10.90 1.37
CA MET A 1 15.63 -9.86 1.45
C MET A 1 14.74 -9.96 0.22
N ALA A 2 13.42 -9.95 0.39
CA ALA A 2 12.46 -10.00 -0.71
C ALA A 2 12.51 -8.71 -1.57
N LYS A 3 12.22 -8.84 -2.87
CA LYS A 3 12.16 -7.69 -3.81
C LYS A 3 10.78 -7.02 -3.82
N TRP A 4 9.77 -7.76 -3.42
CA TRP A 4 8.36 -7.39 -3.44
C TRP A 4 7.68 -8.05 -2.25
N ALA A 5 6.69 -7.38 -1.68
CA ALA A 5 5.71 -7.98 -0.78
C ALA A 5 4.32 -7.70 -1.38
N CYS A 6 3.44 -8.68 -1.34
CA CYS A 6 2.07 -8.54 -1.82
C CYS A 6 1.11 -9.02 -0.75
N HIS A 7 0.01 -8.29 -0.59
CA HIS A 7 -1.12 -8.62 0.26
C HIS A 7 -2.28 -9.12 -0.60
N PHE A 8 -2.94 -10.16 -0.12
CA PHE A 8 -4.17 -10.73 -0.67
C PHE A 8 -4.99 -11.27 0.49
N ASP A 9 -6.31 -11.14 0.42
CA ASP A 9 -7.22 -11.69 1.42
C ASP A 9 -7.39 -13.21 1.22
N ASP A 10 -7.97 -13.90 2.20
CA ASP A 10 -8.15 -15.37 2.18
C ASP A 10 -9.15 -15.86 1.13
N ASP A 11 -9.99 -14.96 0.61
CA ASP A 11 -10.96 -15.20 -0.45
C ASP A 11 -10.44 -14.85 -1.87
N ASN A 12 -9.17 -14.45 -1.99
CA ASN A 12 -8.59 -14.04 -3.28
C ASN A 12 -8.00 -15.23 -4.07
N TYR A 13 -8.34 -15.31 -5.36
CA TYR A 13 -7.60 -16.13 -6.33
C TYR A 13 -6.42 -15.34 -6.91
N VAL A 14 -5.21 -15.88 -6.80
CA VAL A 14 -3.99 -15.23 -7.30
C VAL A 14 -3.35 -16.03 -8.42
N ASN A 15 -3.31 -15.44 -9.63
CA ASN A 15 -2.49 -15.97 -10.72
C ASN A 15 -1.02 -15.59 -10.51
N ILE A 16 -0.28 -16.45 -9.79
CA ILE A 16 1.12 -16.20 -9.42
C ILE A 16 2.04 -16.06 -10.63
N ALA A 17 1.81 -16.83 -11.70
CA ALA A 17 2.65 -16.78 -12.90
C ALA A 17 2.56 -15.40 -13.57
N GLU A 18 1.35 -14.86 -13.71
CA GLU A 18 1.12 -13.54 -14.28
C GLU A 18 1.63 -12.42 -13.36
N LEU A 19 1.39 -12.55 -12.05
CA LEU A 19 1.91 -11.62 -11.05
C LEU A 19 3.43 -11.47 -11.17
N VAL A 20 4.17 -12.59 -11.16
CA VAL A 20 5.63 -12.58 -11.30
C VAL A 20 6.05 -11.99 -12.65
N ARG A 21 5.31 -12.27 -13.74
CA ARG A 21 5.59 -11.72 -15.08
C ARG A 21 5.49 -10.20 -15.09
N VAL A 22 4.51 -9.61 -14.40
CA VAL A 22 4.35 -8.16 -14.26
C VAL A 22 5.47 -7.58 -13.39
N LEU A 23 5.68 -8.12 -12.20
CA LEU A 23 6.66 -7.59 -11.23
C LEU A 23 8.10 -7.61 -11.76
N LYS A 24 8.46 -8.58 -12.62
CA LYS A 24 9.79 -8.65 -13.25
C LYS A 24 10.08 -7.49 -14.20
N LYS A 25 9.07 -6.79 -14.72
CA LYS A 25 9.23 -5.65 -15.63
C LYS A 25 9.53 -4.35 -14.92
N LEU A 26 9.36 -4.31 -13.60
CA LEU A 26 9.51 -3.10 -12.78
C LEU A 26 10.79 -3.18 -11.96
N ASP A 27 11.49 -2.05 -11.80
CA ASP A 27 12.66 -1.97 -10.93
C ASP A 27 12.21 -1.90 -9.45
N PRO A 28 12.49 -2.92 -8.62
CA PRO A 28 12.09 -2.94 -7.21
C PRO A 28 12.82 -1.90 -6.35
N LYS A 29 13.87 -1.24 -6.87
CA LYS A 29 14.58 -0.14 -6.18
C LYS A 29 13.86 1.20 -6.34
N ARG A 30 12.85 1.29 -7.21
CA ARG A 30 11.95 2.45 -7.31
C ARG A 30 10.72 2.21 -6.45
N ASP A 31 10.05 3.28 -6.07
CA ASP A 31 8.81 3.20 -5.29
C ASP A 31 7.66 2.77 -6.21
N TRP A 32 7.06 1.61 -5.88
CA TRP A 32 5.90 1.10 -6.58
C TRP A 32 4.87 0.62 -5.57
N TYR A 33 3.72 1.28 -5.56
CA TYR A 33 2.51 0.83 -4.90
C TYR A 33 1.54 0.38 -5.99
N LEU A 34 1.43 -0.94 -6.19
CA LEU A 34 0.67 -1.54 -7.28
C LEU A 34 -0.62 -2.15 -6.74
N GLY A 35 -1.75 -1.79 -7.32
CA GLY A 35 -3.05 -2.36 -6.95
C GLY A 35 -4.16 -1.67 -7.72
N ARG A 36 -5.40 -2.10 -7.49
CA ARG A 36 -6.58 -1.44 -8.06
C ARG A 36 -6.90 -0.17 -7.25
N PRO A 37 -6.92 1.03 -7.86
CA PRO A 37 -7.39 2.23 -7.15
C PRO A 37 -8.81 2.03 -6.65
N SER A 38 -9.05 2.35 -5.37
CA SER A 38 -10.37 2.12 -4.76
C SER A 38 -11.42 3.18 -5.11
N THR A 39 -10.97 4.36 -5.55
CA THR A 39 -11.82 5.51 -5.85
C THR A 39 -11.55 6.03 -7.26
N VAL A 40 -12.47 6.85 -7.78
CA VAL A 40 -12.34 7.49 -9.12
C VAL A 40 -11.24 8.56 -9.13
N GLY A 41 -10.98 9.19 -7.99
CA GLY A 41 -9.99 10.23 -7.78
C GLY A 41 -9.21 10.03 -6.49
N PRO A 42 -8.13 10.80 -6.24
CA PRO A 42 -7.42 10.76 -4.98
C PRO A 42 -8.33 11.29 -3.85
N VAL A 43 -8.13 10.79 -2.63
CA VAL A 43 -8.92 11.14 -1.46
C VAL A 43 -8.12 12.05 -0.52
N GLY A 44 -8.82 12.98 0.13
CA GLY A 44 -8.30 13.75 1.26
C GLY A 44 -8.83 13.21 2.58
N ILE A 45 -8.24 13.65 3.69
CA ILE A 45 -8.79 13.40 5.03
C ILE A 45 -9.31 14.73 5.57
N ASP A 46 -10.62 14.83 5.77
CA ASP A 46 -11.27 16.08 6.19
C ASP A 46 -10.74 16.62 7.53
N SER A 47 -10.32 15.73 8.43
CA SER A 47 -9.72 16.09 9.73
C SER A 47 -8.26 16.56 9.61
N ILE A 48 -7.61 16.39 8.45
CA ILE A 48 -6.22 16.77 8.19
C ILE A 48 -6.14 17.51 6.84
N PRO A 49 -6.73 18.70 6.72
CA PRO A 49 -6.86 19.41 5.44
C PRO A 49 -5.53 19.88 4.84
N GLU A 50 -4.45 19.91 5.62
CA GLU A 50 -3.10 20.25 5.16
C GLU A 50 -2.42 19.10 4.39
N LYS A 51 -2.92 17.86 4.54
CA LYS A 51 -2.37 16.70 3.83
C LYS A 51 -2.81 16.73 2.37
N PRO A 52 -1.88 16.55 1.40
CA PRO A 52 -2.25 16.41 0.00
C PRO A 52 -3.11 15.15 -0.21
N THR A 53 -4.01 15.21 -1.19
CA THR A 53 -4.85 14.07 -1.57
C THR A 53 -4.01 12.91 -2.09
N PHE A 54 -4.38 11.68 -1.76
CA PHE A 54 -3.60 10.48 -2.09
C PHE A 54 -4.47 9.38 -2.72
N TRP A 55 -3.81 8.43 -3.38
CA TRP A 55 -4.45 7.22 -3.88
C TRP A 55 -4.22 6.06 -2.92
N PHE A 56 -5.14 5.11 -2.89
CA PHE A 56 -4.97 3.86 -2.17
C PHE A 56 -5.47 2.68 -3.02
N ALA A 57 -4.83 1.53 -2.87
CA ALA A 57 -5.26 0.29 -3.50
C ALA A 57 -6.35 -0.37 -2.64
N THR A 58 -7.39 -0.91 -3.26
CA THR A 58 -8.42 -1.70 -2.56
C THR A 58 -7.80 -2.96 -1.97
N GLY A 59 -7.86 -3.13 -0.65
CA GLY A 59 -7.27 -4.28 0.06
C GLY A 59 -7.66 -5.64 -0.54
N GLY A 60 -8.97 -5.89 -0.68
CA GLY A 60 -9.49 -7.16 -1.21
C GLY A 60 -9.31 -7.39 -2.72
N ALA A 61 -8.73 -6.42 -3.46
CA ALA A 61 -8.26 -6.67 -4.83
C ALA A 61 -6.79 -7.15 -4.86
N GLY A 62 -6.12 -7.13 -3.70
CA GLY A 62 -4.70 -7.34 -3.54
C GLY A 62 -3.85 -6.15 -4.00
N PHE A 63 -2.69 -6.02 -3.38
CA PHE A 63 -1.70 -5.01 -3.75
C PHE A 63 -0.27 -5.51 -3.54
N CYS A 64 0.69 -4.88 -4.20
CA CYS A 64 2.11 -5.17 -4.06
C CYS A 64 2.92 -3.90 -3.82
N LEU A 65 3.92 -4.02 -2.94
CA LEU A 65 4.86 -2.98 -2.57
C LEU A 65 6.27 -3.37 -3.01
N SER A 66 6.99 -2.43 -3.61
CA SER A 66 8.40 -2.62 -3.96
C SER A 66 9.30 -2.64 -2.74
N LYS A 67 10.50 -3.22 -2.90
CA LYS A 67 11.55 -3.20 -1.87
C LYS A 67 11.85 -1.79 -1.35
N SER A 68 11.87 -0.78 -2.22
CA SER A 68 12.12 0.60 -1.82
C SER A 68 11.06 1.12 -0.85
N LEU A 69 9.77 0.93 -1.15
CA LEU A 69 8.69 1.31 -0.25
C LEU A 69 8.74 0.55 1.07
N LEU A 70 8.94 -0.77 1.01
CA LEU A 70 9.07 -1.60 2.22
C LEU A 70 10.21 -1.13 3.12
N ALA A 71 11.34 -0.69 2.55
CA ALA A 71 12.46 -0.17 3.31
C ALA A 71 12.11 1.17 3.99
N LYS A 72 11.40 2.07 3.30
CA LYS A 72 10.95 3.37 3.85
C LYS A 72 9.94 3.18 4.98
N MET A 73 9.05 2.20 4.84
CA MET A 73 8.03 1.90 5.84
C MET A 73 8.58 1.07 7.01
N SER A 74 9.67 0.33 6.81
CA SER A 74 10.19 -0.65 7.79
C SER A 74 10.42 -0.05 9.17
N SER A 75 11.07 1.13 9.26
CA SER A 75 11.32 1.76 10.57
C SER A 75 10.04 2.25 11.24
N TYR A 76 9.06 2.68 10.46
CA TYR A 76 7.77 3.15 10.96
C TYR A 76 6.93 1.98 11.52
N VAL A 77 6.81 0.91 10.74
CA VAL A 77 6.04 -0.29 11.11
C VAL A 77 6.68 -1.02 12.29
N ARG A 78 8.01 -1.17 12.33
CA ARG A 78 8.70 -1.91 13.40
C ARG A 78 8.53 -1.30 14.80
N ASN A 79 8.17 -0.03 14.88
CA ASN A 79 7.96 0.67 16.14
C ASN A 79 6.48 0.81 16.51
N GLY A 80 5.57 0.09 15.83
CA GLY A 80 4.12 0.19 16.06
C GLY A 80 3.47 1.43 15.44
N GLY A 81 4.20 2.18 14.61
CA GLY A 81 3.70 3.43 14.04
C GLY A 81 2.51 3.23 13.11
N PHE A 82 2.38 2.05 12.48
CA PHE A 82 1.23 1.75 11.62
C PHE A 82 -0.05 1.54 12.43
N GLU A 83 0.02 0.80 13.55
CA GLU A 83 -1.09 0.69 14.49
C GLU A 83 -1.49 2.06 15.07
N GLU A 84 -0.53 2.86 15.53
CA GLU A 84 -0.79 4.21 16.04
C GLU A 84 -1.48 5.11 14.99
N LEU A 85 -1.07 4.98 13.72
CA LEU A 85 -1.69 5.70 12.60
C LEU A 85 -3.14 5.28 12.40
N GLY A 86 -3.40 3.97 12.41
CA GLY A 86 -4.75 3.43 12.29
C GLY A 86 -5.67 3.94 13.40
N GLU A 87 -5.19 3.97 14.64
CA GLU A 87 -5.94 4.52 15.78
C GLU A 87 -6.20 6.02 15.65
N LEU A 88 -5.21 6.79 15.18
CA LEU A 88 -5.32 8.23 14.98
C LEU A 88 -6.31 8.59 13.86
N LEU A 89 -6.15 7.96 12.70
CA LEU A 89 -6.97 8.26 11.52
C LEU A 89 -8.37 7.65 11.62
N ARG A 90 -8.52 6.51 12.32
CA ARG A 90 -9.74 5.69 12.35
C ARG A 90 -10.24 5.32 10.96
N LEU A 91 -9.30 5.06 10.06
CA LEU A 91 -9.56 4.66 8.68
C LEU A 91 -9.22 3.17 8.50
N PRO A 92 -9.83 2.49 7.51
CA PRO A 92 -9.41 1.15 7.12
C PRO A 92 -7.91 1.06 6.80
N ASP A 93 -7.32 -0.14 6.98
CA ASP A 93 -5.88 -0.35 6.83
C ASP A 93 -5.35 0.00 5.43
N ASP A 94 -6.11 -0.26 4.38
CA ASP A 94 -5.73 0.04 3.00
C ASP A 94 -5.70 1.55 2.72
N VAL A 95 -6.65 2.30 3.30
CA VAL A 95 -6.66 3.77 3.27
C VAL A 95 -5.49 4.33 4.10
N SER A 96 -5.25 3.81 5.31
CA SER A 96 -4.14 4.22 6.17
C SER A 96 -2.78 3.95 5.52
N LEU A 97 -2.65 2.82 4.82
CA LEU A 97 -1.49 2.49 3.99
C LEU A 97 -1.31 3.49 2.84
N GLY A 98 -2.40 3.82 2.13
CA GLY A 98 -2.38 4.84 1.08
C GLY A 98 -1.96 6.21 1.60
N TYR A 99 -2.45 6.60 2.77
CA TYR A 99 -2.07 7.84 3.45
C TYR A 99 -0.58 7.85 3.83
N LEU A 100 -0.03 6.71 4.26
CA LEU A 100 1.38 6.62 4.65
C LEU A 100 2.32 6.69 3.44
N ILE A 101 1.92 6.10 2.32
CA ILE A 101 2.73 6.03 1.10
C ILE A 101 2.62 7.32 0.25
N GLY A 102 1.43 7.92 0.20
CA GLY A 102 1.12 9.14 -0.58
C GLY A 102 1.57 10.42 0.08
#